data_AF-A0A6C0JVI5-F1
#
_entry.id   AF-A0A6C0JVI5-F1
#
_cell.length_a   1.000
_cell.length_b   1.000
_cell.length_c   1.000
_cell.angle_alpha   90.00
_cell.angle_beta   90.00
_cell.angle_gamma   90.00
#
_symmetry.space_group_name_H-M   'P 1'
#
loop_
_entity.id
_entity.type
_entity.pdbx_description
1 polymer ?
#
loop_
_entity_poly.entity_id
_entity_poly.type
_entity_poly.pdbx_seq_one_letter_code
_entity_poly.pdbx_strand_id
1 'polypeptide(L)'
;MIYLFTTRFNHSTWDQNHRWRETHGWEGCMYGTPSRIKDSIPIGAISFVLEMHNDLNEIQGIGLIVNHVDARKVCKIYEHGNYNRYLYHSSYRIDRTSLNTEELKVITILDTLVFKGKSHLKRGYGIMCVPTWIHTNSHISFQKKIMTMFKKRYITIHVPVY
;
A
#
# COMPACT_ATOMS: atom_id res chain seq x y z
N MET A 1 5.60 11.88 11.30
CA MET A 1 4.28 11.22 11.43
C MET A 1 4.21 10.07 10.43
N ILE A 2 3.69 8.91 10.82
CA ILE A 2 3.53 7.75 9.93
C ILE A 2 2.09 7.75 9.40
N TYR A 3 1.94 7.65 8.09
CA TYR A 3 0.64 7.61 7.44
C TYR A 3 0.30 6.18 6.97
N LEU A 4 -0.99 5.87 6.94
CA LEU A 4 -1.51 4.59 6.43
C LEU A 4 -2.52 4.91 5.34
N PHE A 5 -2.36 4.26 4.21
CA PHE A 5 -3.18 4.41 3.03
C PHE A 5 -3.69 3.06 2.58
N THR A 6 -4.65 3.10 1.67
CA THR A 6 -5.11 1.94 0.91
C THR A 6 -4.99 2.22 -0.58
N THR A 7 -4.63 1.18 -1.32
CA THR A 7 -4.86 1.06 -2.76
C THR A 7 -5.75 -0.15 -3.02
N ARG A 8 -6.45 -0.18 -4.15
CA ARG A 8 -7.43 -1.23 -4.45
C ARG A 8 -7.07 -1.91 -5.75
N PHE A 9 -7.09 -3.22 -5.70
CA PHE A 9 -6.93 -4.11 -6.84
C PHE A 9 -8.18 -4.96 -7.01
N ASN A 10 -8.50 -5.29 -8.25
CA ASN A 10 -9.29 -6.48 -8.60
C ASN A 10 -8.32 -7.52 -9.18
N HIS A 11 -8.82 -8.70 -9.58
CA HIS A 11 -7.98 -9.74 -10.20
C HIS A 11 -7.14 -9.17 -11.36
N SER A 12 -7.78 -8.45 -12.28
CA SER A 12 -7.09 -7.95 -13.47
C SER A 12 -5.96 -6.98 -13.13
N THR A 13 -6.19 -6.00 -12.25
CA THR A 13 -5.15 -5.03 -11.89
C THR A 13 -4.10 -5.61 -10.97
N TRP A 14 -4.45 -6.60 -10.13
CA TRP A 14 -3.51 -7.36 -9.33
C TRP A 14 -2.55 -8.16 -10.21
N ASP A 15 -3.08 -8.93 -11.16
CA ASP A 15 -2.30 -9.77 -12.07
C ASP A 15 -1.36 -8.94 -12.95
N GLN A 16 -1.84 -7.80 -13.45
CA GLN A 16 -1.01 -6.86 -14.21
C GLN A 16 0.14 -6.31 -13.36
N ASN A 17 -0.13 -5.91 -12.11
CA ASN A 17 0.90 -5.44 -11.19
C ASN A 17 1.93 -6.54 -10.86
N HIS A 18 1.44 -7.74 -10.53
CA HIS A 18 2.28 -8.90 -10.23
C HIS A 18 3.18 -9.26 -11.41
N ARG A 19 2.61 -9.43 -12.61
CA ARG A 19 3.34 -9.72 -13.83
C ARG A 19 4.37 -8.65 -14.15
N TRP A 20 4.02 -7.38 -13.97
CA TRP A 20 4.98 -6.29 -14.16
C TRP A 20 6.17 -6.45 -13.22
N ARG A 21 5.91 -6.71 -11.93
CA ARG A 21 6.97 -6.92 -10.93
C ARG A 21 7.87 -8.10 -11.27
N GLU A 22 7.30 -9.24 -11.62
CA GLU A 22 8.05 -10.44 -11.99
C GLU A 22 8.94 -10.22 -13.23
N THR A 23 8.37 -9.64 -14.29
CA THR A 23 9.10 -9.42 -15.55
C THR A 23 10.25 -8.42 -15.43
N HIS A 24 10.22 -7.54 -14.43
CA HIS A 24 11.26 -6.56 -14.15
C HIS A 24 12.15 -6.92 -12.96
N GLY A 25 11.97 -8.10 -12.34
CA GLY A 25 12.69 -8.51 -11.13
C GLY A 25 12.50 -7.53 -9.96
N TRP A 26 11.31 -6.95 -9.83
CA TRP A 26 11.01 -5.94 -8.82
C TRP A 26 10.29 -6.53 -7.60
N GLU A 27 11.03 -6.79 -6.55
CA GLU A 27 10.50 -7.30 -5.27
C GLU A 27 9.77 -6.25 -4.42
N GLY A 28 9.91 -4.97 -4.79
CA GLY A 28 9.33 -3.85 -4.08
C GLY A 28 7.84 -3.65 -4.33
N CYS A 29 7.30 -2.55 -3.81
CA CYS A 29 5.95 -2.12 -4.11
C CYS A 29 5.94 -1.11 -5.25
N MET A 30 4.87 -1.10 -6.03
CA MET A 30 4.70 -0.16 -7.12
C MET A 30 3.22 0.14 -7.35
N TYR A 31 2.89 1.43 -7.37
CA TYR A 31 1.54 1.94 -7.43
C TYR A 31 1.43 3.01 -8.51
N GLY A 32 0.97 2.59 -9.69
CA GLY A 32 0.35 3.51 -10.63
C GLY A 32 -1.00 3.96 -10.08
N THR A 33 -1.27 5.27 -10.12
CA THR A 33 -2.53 5.86 -9.66
C THR A 33 -3.00 7.00 -10.57
N PRO A 34 -4.33 7.17 -10.77
CA PRO A 34 -4.89 8.26 -11.56
C PRO A 34 -4.79 9.64 -10.89
N SER A 35 -4.58 9.67 -9.57
CA SER A 35 -4.49 10.87 -8.75
C SER A 35 -3.27 10.85 -7.83
N ARG A 36 -2.79 12.04 -7.45
CA ARG A 36 -1.74 12.18 -6.42
C ARG A 36 -2.33 11.92 -5.03
N ILE A 37 -1.47 11.57 -4.09
CA ILE A 37 -1.83 11.60 -2.66
C ILE A 37 -2.25 13.04 -2.31
N LYS A 38 -3.24 13.18 -1.41
CA LYS A 38 -3.80 14.49 -1.03
C LYS A 38 -2.70 15.47 -0.59
N ASP A 39 -2.83 16.73 -1.00
CA ASP A 39 -1.87 17.80 -0.69
C ASP A 39 -1.74 18.11 0.81
N SER A 40 -2.73 17.69 1.62
CA SER A 40 -2.66 17.77 3.08
C SER A 40 -1.62 16.83 3.70
N ILE A 41 -1.06 15.90 2.92
CA ILE A 41 0.02 15.00 3.34
C ILE A 41 1.34 15.62 2.87
N PRO A 42 2.29 15.89 3.77
CA PRO A 42 3.57 16.48 3.39
C PRO A 42 4.30 15.66 2.32
N ILE A 43 4.91 16.34 1.36
CA ILE A 43 5.87 15.72 0.45
C ILE A 43 7.03 15.14 1.29
N GLY A 44 7.51 13.97 0.92
CA GLY A 44 8.54 13.26 1.71
C GLY A 44 7.99 12.46 2.89
N ALA A 45 6.67 12.48 3.14
CA ALA A 45 6.08 11.71 4.22
C ALA A 45 6.19 10.19 4.00
N ILE A 46 6.73 9.49 5.00
CA ILE A 46 6.79 8.03 5.04
C ILE A 46 5.37 7.47 5.24
N SER A 47 4.98 6.58 4.33
CA SER A 47 3.60 6.15 4.16
C SER A 47 3.52 4.65 3.91
N PHE A 48 2.72 3.95 4.72
CA PHE A 48 2.37 2.55 4.47
C PHE A 48 1.13 2.48 3.58
N VAL A 49 1.10 1.57 2.62
CA VAL A 49 -0.03 1.35 1.71
C VAL A 49 -0.50 -0.08 1.84
N LEU A 50 -1.74 -0.27 2.27
CA LEU A 50 -2.42 -1.57 2.28
C LEU A 50 -2.90 -1.90 0.87
N GLU A 51 -2.43 -3.01 0.32
CA GLU A 51 -2.80 -3.50 -1.02
C GLU A 51 -4.07 -4.34 -0.93
N MET A 52 -5.23 -3.66 -1.00
CA MET A 52 -6.53 -4.30 -0.86
C MET A 52 -6.92 -5.03 -2.14
N HIS A 53 -7.09 -6.36 -2.09
CA HIS A 53 -7.66 -7.13 -3.18
C HIS A 53 -9.19 -7.26 -3.01
N ASN A 54 -9.94 -6.44 -3.74
CA ASN A 54 -11.38 -6.26 -3.54
C ASN A 54 -12.24 -7.49 -3.86
N ASP A 55 -11.78 -8.35 -4.76
CA ASP A 55 -12.51 -9.58 -5.12
C ASP A 55 -12.37 -10.65 -4.03
N LEU A 56 -11.17 -10.75 -3.43
CA LEU A 56 -10.87 -11.69 -2.34
C LEU A 56 -11.29 -11.14 -0.97
N ASN A 57 -11.44 -9.81 -0.84
CA ASN A 57 -11.62 -9.10 0.42
C ASN A 57 -10.47 -9.33 1.41
N GLU A 58 -9.25 -9.32 0.90
CA GLU A 58 -8.02 -9.52 1.67
C GLU A 58 -6.97 -8.49 1.28
N ILE A 59 -6.19 -8.03 2.27
CA ILE A 59 -4.96 -7.28 2.06
C ILE A 59 -3.89 -8.30 1.66
N GLN A 60 -3.43 -8.24 0.41
CA GLN A 60 -2.46 -9.18 -0.16
C GLN A 60 -1.00 -8.71 0.02
N GLY A 61 -0.80 -7.46 0.40
CA GLY A 61 0.52 -6.92 0.67
C GLY A 61 0.48 -5.57 1.34
N ILE A 62 1.64 -5.14 1.81
CA ILE A 62 1.84 -3.82 2.39
C ILE A 62 3.09 -3.23 1.77
N GLY A 63 2.97 -2.08 1.12
CA GLY A 63 4.14 -1.33 0.66
C GLY A 63 4.49 -0.19 1.59
N LEU A 64 5.76 0.19 1.57
CA LEU A 64 6.26 1.39 2.24
C LEU A 64 6.76 2.38 1.20
N ILE A 65 6.03 3.47 1.00
CA ILE A 65 6.41 4.51 0.05
C ILE A 65 6.75 5.81 0.76
N VAL A 66 7.34 6.72 0.02
CA VAL A 66 7.48 8.12 0.39
C VAL A 66 6.53 8.92 -0.49
N ASN A 67 5.89 9.93 0.07
CA ASN A 67 5.00 10.82 -0.69
C ASN A 67 5.83 11.69 -1.65
N HIS A 68 6.23 11.09 -2.76
CA HIS A 68 7.00 11.70 -3.83
C HIS A 68 6.64 10.97 -5.13
N VAL A 69 6.13 11.70 -6.12
CA VAL A 69 5.81 11.13 -7.43
C VAL A 69 7.10 10.99 -8.22
N ASP A 70 7.38 9.78 -8.71
CA ASP A 70 8.48 9.59 -9.65
C ASP A 70 8.07 10.04 -11.05
N ALA A 71 8.44 11.28 -11.41
CA ALA A 71 8.19 11.85 -12.73
C ALA A 71 9.19 11.40 -13.81
N ARG A 72 10.29 10.72 -13.43
CA ARG A 72 11.34 10.29 -14.37
C ARG A 72 10.97 8.99 -15.09
N LYS A 73 10.09 8.17 -14.50
CA LYS A 73 9.67 6.88 -15.04
C LYS A 73 8.25 6.93 -15.61
N VAL A 74 8.14 6.86 -16.93
CA VAL A 74 6.88 6.43 -17.57
C VAL A 74 6.78 4.93 -17.40
N CYS A 75 6.03 4.48 -16.38
CA CYS A 75 5.83 3.06 -16.10
C CYS A 75 4.43 2.62 -16.54
N LYS A 76 4.34 1.73 -17.53
CA LYS A 76 3.06 1.16 -17.99
C LYS A 76 2.79 -0.14 -17.23
N ILE A 77 2.24 -0.01 -16.02
CA ILE A 77 1.87 -1.15 -15.17
C ILE A 77 0.53 -1.71 -15.63
N TYR A 78 -0.44 -0.82 -15.86
CA TYR A 78 -1.81 -1.21 -16.20
C TYR A 78 -2.13 -0.94 -17.67
N GLU A 79 -3.01 -1.74 -18.26
CA GLU A 79 -3.53 -1.53 -19.61
C GLU A 79 -4.31 -0.21 -19.69
N HIS A 80 -5.14 0.07 -18.69
CA HIS A 80 -5.91 1.29 -18.61
C HIS A 80 -5.01 2.46 -18.21
N GLY A 81 -4.58 3.26 -19.20
CA GLY A 81 -3.55 4.28 -19.07
C GLY A 81 -3.75 5.31 -17.95
N ASN A 82 -4.99 5.64 -17.58
CA ASN A 82 -5.24 6.56 -16.46
C ASN A 82 -4.65 6.07 -15.13
N TYR A 83 -4.58 4.75 -14.90
CA TYR A 83 -3.96 4.20 -13.69
C TYR A 83 -2.42 4.30 -13.72
N ASN A 84 -1.80 4.78 -14.78
CA ASN A 84 -0.34 4.97 -14.86
C ASN A 84 0.07 6.45 -14.80
N ARG A 85 -0.84 7.35 -14.39
CA ARG A 85 -0.61 8.80 -14.45
C ARG A 85 0.42 9.30 -13.46
N TYR A 86 0.38 8.78 -12.24
CA TYR A 86 1.36 9.07 -11.20
C TYR A 86 1.89 7.77 -10.62
N LEU A 87 3.19 7.74 -10.37
CA LEU A 87 3.89 6.55 -9.89
C LEU A 87 4.44 6.80 -8.49
N TYR A 88 4.05 5.92 -7.56
CA TYR A 88 4.66 5.79 -6.24
C TYR A 88 5.23 4.39 -6.11
N HIS A 89 6.50 4.26 -5.73
CA HIS A 89 7.15 2.96 -5.62
C HIS A 89 8.27 2.98 -4.59
N SER A 90 8.67 1.80 -4.14
CA SER A 90 9.88 1.60 -3.35
C SER A 90 10.30 0.13 -3.41
N SER A 91 11.52 -0.16 -2.97
CA SER A 91 12.03 -1.52 -2.79
C SER A 91 11.44 -2.25 -1.56
N TYR A 92 10.48 -1.65 -0.86
CA TYR A 92 10.00 -2.14 0.44
C TYR A 92 8.54 -2.60 0.35
N ARG A 93 8.34 -3.92 0.35
CA ARG A 93 7.02 -4.56 0.32
C ARG A 93 7.00 -5.83 1.15
N ILE A 94 5.97 -5.99 1.96
CA ILE A 94 5.70 -7.23 2.69
C ILE A 94 4.54 -7.93 1.99
N ASP A 95 4.79 -9.12 1.49
CA ASP A 95 3.74 -9.98 0.94
C ASP A 95 2.94 -10.65 2.06
N ARG A 96 1.61 -10.79 1.90
CA ARG A 96 0.74 -11.47 2.89
C ARG A 96 1.24 -12.89 3.21
N THR A 97 1.74 -13.61 2.21
CA THR A 97 2.24 -14.98 2.37
C THR A 97 3.48 -15.07 3.27
N SER A 98 4.21 -13.95 3.42
CA SER A 98 5.41 -13.86 4.26
C SER A 98 5.13 -13.50 5.72
N LEU A 99 3.87 -13.28 6.10
CA LEU A 99 3.48 -12.89 7.45
C LEU A 99 3.51 -14.09 8.40
N ASN A 100 4.06 -13.89 9.60
CA ASN A 100 3.91 -14.89 10.66
C ASN A 100 2.51 -14.83 11.29
N THR A 101 2.17 -15.82 12.13
CA THR A 101 0.84 -15.95 12.75
C THR A 101 0.36 -14.69 13.48
N GLU A 102 1.23 -14.01 14.22
CA GLU A 102 0.86 -12.80 14.96
C GLU A 102 0.68 -11.59 14.04
N GLU A 103 1.51 -11.48 13.01
CA GLU A 103 1.36 -10.45 11.99
C GLU A 103 0.06 -10.66 11.20
N LEU A 104 -0.22 -11.90 10.81
CA LEU A 104 -1.44 -12.27 10.08
C LEU A 104 -2.70 -11.94 10.89
N LYS A 105 -2.72 -12.20 12.22
CA LYS A 105 -3.84 -11.77 13.08
C LYS A 105 -4.10 -10.26 12.98
N VAL A 106 -3.05 -9.45 13.03
CA VAL A 106 -3.18 -7.98 12.91
C VAL A 106 -3.74 -7.61 11.53
N ILE A 107 -3.27 -8.24 10.46
CA ILE A 107 -3.74 -7.96 9.10
C ILE A 107 -5.18 -8.45 8.87
N THR A 108 -5.58 -9.60 9.43
CA THR A 108 -6.96 -10.10 9.34
C THR A 108 -7.96 -9.19 10.07
N ILE A 109 -7.54 -8.53 11.15
CA ILE A 109 -8.36 -7.48 11.78
C ILE A 109 -8.50 -6.30 10.81
N LEU A 110 -7.41 -5.86 10.16
CA LEU A 110 -7.49 -4.83 9.12
C LEU A 110 -8.38 -5.25 7.95
N ASP A 111 -8.32 -6.50 7.48
CA ASP A 111 -9.21 -7.03 6.43
C ASP A 111 -10.68 -6.78 6.80
N THR A 112 -11.06 -7.11 8.03
CA THR A 112 -12.42 -6.85 8.52
C THR A 112 -12.76 -5.36 8.50
N LEU A 113 -11.86 -4.50 8.97
CA LEU A 113 -12.08 -3.05 9.03
C LEU A 113 -12.18 -2.38 7.65
N VAL A 114 -11.39 -2.84 6.67
CA VAL A 114 -11.30 -2.20 5.35
C VAL A 114 -12.28 -2.79 4.34
N PHE A 115 -12.76 -4.03 4.50
CA PHE A 115 -13.68 -4.66 3.55
C PHE A 115 -15.13 -4.77 4.03
N LYS A 116 -15.39 -4.74 5.34
CA LYS A 116 -16.72 -5.01 5.90
C LYS A 116 -17.33 -3.78 6.60
N GLY A 117 -18.65 -3.85 6.83
CA GLY A 117 -19.41 -2.82 7.53
C GLY A 117 -19.73 -1.60 6.66
N LYS A 118 -20.49 -0.65 7.24
CA LYS A 118 -20.99 0.55 6.54
C LYS A 118 -19.88 1.51 6.08
N SER A 119 -18.70 1.43 6.68
CA SER A 119 -17.57 2.33 6.44
C SER A 119 -16.39 1.63 5.74
N HIS A 120 -16.68 0.54 5.00
CA HIS A 120 -15.66 -0.19 4.25
C HIS A 120 -14.94 0.72 3.22
N LEU A 121 -13.69 0.39 2.90
CA LEU A 121 -12.82 1.19 2.03
C LEU A 121 -12.70 0.65 0.60
N LYS A 122 -13.56 -0.30 0.20
CA LYS A 122 -13.57 -0.93 -1.14
C LYS A 122 -13.73 0.03 -2.32
N ARG A 123 -14.33 1.20 -2.08
CA ARG A 123 -14.56 2.23 -3.11
C ARG A 123 -13.54 3.36 -2.99
N GLY A 124 -13.19 3.96 -4.12
CA GLY A 124 -12.23 5.05 -4.19
C GLY A 124 -11.24 4.87 -5.34
N TYR A 125 -10.59 5.98 -5.73
CA TYR A 125 -9.59 6.01 -6.79
C TYR A 125 -8.23 6.38 -6.22
N GLY A 126 -7.19 5.69 -6.68
CA GLY A 126 -5.82 5.94 -6.26
C GLY A 126 -5.52 5.56 -4.80
N ILE A 127 -4.44 6.16 -4.28
CA ILE A 127 -3.96 5.97 -2.91
C ILE A 127 -4.77 6.88 -1.97
N MET A 128 -5.57 6.29 -1.07
CA MET A 128 -6.43 7.06 -0.15
C MET A 128 -6.03 6.84 1.30
N CYS A 129 -6.08 7.91 2.09
CA CYS A 129 -5.78 7.85 3.51
C CYS A 129 -6.79 6.94 4.22
N VAL A 130 -6.30 6.11 5.13
CA VAL A 130 -7.16 5.36 6.04
C VAL A 130 -7.88 6.37 6.96
N PRO A 131 -9.18 6.18 7.27
CA PRO A 131 -9.87 7.07 8.19
C PRO A 131 -9.27 7.10 9.60
N THR A 132 -9.39 8.25 10.27
CA THR A 132 -8.82 8.46 11.61
C THR A 132 -9.30 7.44 12.63
N TRP A 133 -10.55 6.97 12.56
CA TRP A 133 -11.08 5.99 13.51
C TRP A 133 -10.37 4.61 13.46
N ILE A 134 -9.78 4.23 12.32
CA ILE A 134 -8.91 3.04 12.22
C ILE A 134 -7.52 3.38 12.77
N HIS A 135 -7.01 4.58 12.45
CA HIS A 135 -5.71 5.05 12.91
C HIS A 135 -5.60 5.22 14.43
N THR A 136 -6.67 5.65 15.08
CA THR A 136 -6.75 5.95 16.52
C THR A 136 -7.42 4.82 17.28
N ASN A 137 -7.43 3.60 16.74
CA ASN A 137 -7.98 2.45 17.43
C ASN A 137 -7.31 2.28 18.80
N SER A 138 -8.10 2.30 19.87
CA SER A 138 -7.64 2.27 21.26
C SER A 138 -6.98 0.96 21.65
N HIS A 139 -7.30 -0.13 20.95
CA HIS A 139 -6.82 -1.47 21.28
C HIS A 139 -5.56 -1.84 20.51
N ILE A 140 -5.42 -1.39 19.26
CA ILE A 140 -4.30 -1.79 18.39
C ILE A 140 -3.71 -0.57 17.68
N SER A 141 -2.42 -0.34 17.91
CA SER A 141 -1.65 0.64 17.14
C SER A 141 -1.11 0.00 15.85
N PHE A 142 -1.93 0.00 14.79
CA PHE A 142 -1.61 -0.61 13.50
C PHE A 142 -0.32 -0.05 12.89
N GLN A 143 -0.12 1.26 12.94
CA GLN A 143 1.07 1.91 12.39
C GLN A 143 2.36 1.41 13.06
N LYS A 144 2.33 1.25 14.39
CA LYS A 144 3.48 0.71 15.15
C LYS A 144 3.71 -0.75 14.80
N LYS A 145 2.66 -1.57 14.75
CA LYS A 145 2.77 -2.99 14.39
C LYS A 145 3.34 -3.16 12.99
N ILE A 146 2.80 -2.47 11.99
CA ILE A 146 3.30 -2.51 10.60
C ILE A 146 4.75 -2.02 10.54
N MET A 147 5.08 -0.91 11.21
CA MET A 147 6.47 -0.44 11.29
C MET A 147 7.42 -1.51 11.86
N THR A 148 7.02 -2.24 12.89
CA THR A 148 7.80 -3.36 13.42
C THR A 148 7.96 -4.49 12.40
N MET A 149 6.92 -4.81 11.61
CA MET A 149 7.00 -5.82 10.54
C MET A 149 8.06 -5.46 9.50
N PHE A 150 8.15 -4.18 9.12
CA PHE A 150 9.17 -3.68 8.18
C PHE A 150 10.56 -3.67 8.81
N LYS A 151 10.72 -3.19 10.04
CA LYS A 151 12.03 -3.21 10.74
C LYS A 151 12.60 -4.62 10.90
N LYS A 152 11.75 -5.64 11.04
CA LYS A 152 12.17 -7.05 11.12
C LYS A 152 12.76 -7.56 9.80
N ARG A 153 12.27 -7.06 8.66
CA ARG A 153 12.66 -7.53 7.31
C ARG A 153 13.73 -6.65 6.66
N TYR A 154 13.78 -5.37 7.04
CA TYR A 154 14.65 -4.38 6.43
C TYR A 154 15.48 -3.70 7.52
N ILE A 155 16.77 -4.06 7.59
CA ILE A 155 17.75 -3.53 8.56
C ILE A 155 17.95 -2.02 8.37
N THR A 156 17.92 -1.55 7.12
CA THR A 156 17.99 -0.14 6.78
C THR A 156 16.94 0.20 5.74
N ILE A 157 16.04 1.11 6.11
CA ILE A 157 15.08 1.71 5.19
C ILE A 157 15.77 2.96 4.63
N HIS A 158 16.40 2.80 3.48
CA HIS A 158 16.84 3.91 2.66
C HIS A 158 15.59 4.55 2.06
N VAL A 159 15.09 5.59 2.73
CA VAL A 159 14.14 6.49 2.11
C VAL A 159 14.86 7.09 0.89
N PRO A 160 14.40 6.82 -0.34
CA PRO A 160 15.04 7.41 -1.50
C PRO A 160 14.87 8.93 -1.40
N VAL A 161 16.00 9.63 -1.30
CA VAL A 161 16.04 11.09 -1.50
C VAL A 161 16.06 11.27 -3.01
N TYR A 162 14.91 11.59 -3.58
CA TYR A 162 14.72 11.69 -5.02
C TYR A 162 15.10 13.06 -5.58
#